data_AF-A0A359CR70-F1
#
_entry.id   AF-A0A359CR70-F1
#
_cell.length_a   1.000
_cell.length_b   1.000
_cell.length_c   1.000
_cell.angle_alpha   90.00
_cell.angle_beta   90.00
_cell.angle_gamma   90.00
#
_symmetry.space_group_name_H-M   'P 1'
#
loop_
_entity.id
_entity.type
_entity.pdbx_description
1 polymer ?
#
loop_
_entity_poly.entity_id
_entity_poly.type
_entity_poly.pdbx_seq_one_letter_code
_entity_poly.pdbx_strand_id
1 'polypeptide(L)'
;PFIYYGDEIGMTNAWDFELEDYRDASIFNKYRDFVDTGLVTRENYIKGLHLTSRDNSRTPMQWNDSRNAGFSDAKPWIRVNSNYKKINAALQINNPDSILNYYKKLIKLRKNNDTLIYGKFIEINKENEEIYSYIRELGDEAFLIIANFFDGTPEFILPDSVKINDPNLVLANYPCSSSELNNMKLRPYEARIYKDKIK
;
A
#
# COMPACT_ATOMS: atom_id res chain seq x y z
N PRO A 1 -13.53 -2.72 -3.12
CA PRO A 1 -12.33 -1.96 -2.68
C PRO A 1 -12.24 -0.68 -3.52
N PHE A 2 -11.74 0.39 -2.93
CA PHE A 2 -11.44 1.64 -3.63
C PHE A 2 -9.93 1.81 -3.65
N ILE A 3 -9.36 2.04 -4.83
CA ILE A 3 -7.94 2.36 -5.02
C ILE A 3 -7.90 3.85 -5.32
N TYR A 4 -7.13 4.62 -4.56
CA TYR A 4 -7.00 6.04 -4.80
C TYR A 4 -5.96 6.28 -5.90
N TYR A 5 -6.14 7.34 -6.70
CA TYR A 5 -5.28 7.57 -7.86
C TYR A 5 -3.82 7.77 -7.40
N GLY A 6 -2.89 7.06 -8.02
CA GLY A 6 -1.47 7.12 -7.68
C GLY A 6 -1.01 6.05 -6.68
N ASP A 7 -1.91 5.44 -5.90
CA ASP A 7 -1.57 4.33 -5.01
C ASP A 7 -1.01 3.13 -5.79
N GLU A 8 -1.53 2.91 -6.99
CA GLU A 8 -1.12 1.81 -7.86
C GLU A 8 0.30 1.97 -8.41
N ILE A 9 0.89 3.16 -8.33
CA ILE A 9 2.30 3.41 -8.65
C ILE A 9 3.13 3.70 -7.40
N GLY A 10 2.54 3.67 -6.20
CA GLY A 10 3.23 3.98 -4.95
C GLY A 10 3.61 5.46 -4.82
N MET A 11 2.74 6.38 -5.26
CA MET A 11 2.90 7.80 -4.92
C MET A 11 2.96 7.98 -3.39
N THR A 12 3.75 8.95 -2.95
CA THR A 12 3.98 9.22 -1.52
C THR A 12 3.53 10.61 -1.15
N ASN A 13 3.49 10.89 0.16
CA ASN A 13 3.44 12.26 0.67
C ASN A 13 4.58 13.11 0.08
N ALA A 14 4.33 14.42 0.00
CA ALA A 14 5.24 15.40 -0.59
C ALA A 14 6.15 15.99 0.49
N TRP A 15 7.22 15.26 0.81
CA TRP A 15 8.15 15.58 1.90
C TRP A 15 9.01 16.83 1.69
N ASP A 16 9.06 17.35 0.46
CA ASP A 16 9.84 18.53 0.06
C ASP A 16 8.98 19.78 -0.15
N PHE A 17 7.71 19.74 0.27
CA PHE A 17 6.82 20.89 0.21
C PHE A 17 7.13 21.89 1.32
N GLU A 18 7.15 23.15 0.94
CA GLU A 18 7.11 24.28 1.87
C GLU A 18 5.67 24.75 2.08
N LEU A 19 5.45 25.64 3.06
CA LEU A 19 4.11 26.14 3.39
C LEU A 19 3.36 26.70 2.15
N GLU A 20 4.10 27.35 1.25
CA GLU A 20 3.59 28.01 0.06
C GLU A 20 3.21 27.03 -1.07
N ASP A 21 3.64 25.77 -0.98
CA ASP A 21 3.26 24.72 -1.94
C ASP A 21 1.83 24.19 -1.67
N TYR A 22 1.34 24.34 -0.44
CA TYR A 22 0.01 23.89 -0.04
C TYR A 22 -1.10 24.78 -0.60
N ARG A 23 -2.28 24.18 -0.80
CA ARG A 23 -3.49 24.83 -1.34
C ARG A 23 -4.70 24.68 -0.43
N ASP A 24 -4.64 23.82 0.58
CA ASP A 24 -5.67 23.68 1.59
C ASP A 24 -5.78 24.95 2.46
N ALA A 25 -6.87 25.70 2.28
CA ALA A 25 -7.14 26.92 3.04
C ALA A 25 -7.13 26.71 4.57
N SER A 26 -7.47 25.50 5.05
CA SER A 26 -7.48 25.20 6.48
C SER A 26 -6.07 25.20 7.10
N ILE A 27 -5.03 24.95 6.29
CA ILE A 27 -3.63 25.03 6.73
C ILE A 27 -3.30 26.46 7.12
N PHE A 28 -3.64 27.45 6.29
CA PHE A 28 -3.31 28.84 6.58
C PHE A 28 -4.11 29.39 7.77
N ASN A 29 -5.35 28.93 7.98
CA ASN A 29 -6.11 29.28 9.19
C ASN A 29 -5.43 28.74 10.46
N LYS A 30 -5.11 27.45 10.45
CA LYS A 30 -4.42 26.80 11.58
C LYS A 30 -3.02 27.34 11.81
N TYR A 31 -2.31 27.74 10.75
CA TYR A 31 -1.01 28.38 10.88
C TYR A 31 -1.11 29.65 11.74
N ARG A 32 -2.14 30.49 11.52
CA ARG A 32 -2.38 31.66 12.37
C ARG A 32 -2.71 31.28 13.81
N ASP A 33 -3.51 30.23 14.00
CA ASP A 33 -3.94 29.81 15.34
C ASP A 33 -2.81 29.18 16.17
N PHE A 34 -1.87 28.47 15.53
CA PHE A 34 -0.82 27.70 16.22
C PHE A 34 0.59 28.28 16.09
N VAL A 35 0.96 28.79 14.91
CA VAL A 35 2.32 29.26 14.64
C VAL A 35 2.46 30.73 15.00
N ASP A 36 1.53 31.58 14.55
CA ASP A 36 1.59 33.02 14.84
C ASP A 36 1.37 33.33 16.33
N THR A 37 0.68 32.45 17.05
CA THR A 37 0.50 32.51 18.52
C THR A 37 1.68 31.93 19.30
N GLY A 38 2.67 31.33 18.62
CA GLY A 38 3.84 30.72 19.25
C GLY A 38 3.62 29.36 19.91
N LEU A 39 2.45 28.73 19.74
CA LEU A 39 2.16 27.40 20.30
C LEU A 39 2.97 26.29 19.61
N VAL A 40 3.28 26.45 18.32
CA VAL A 40 4.05 25.50 17.51
C VAL A 40 5.04 26.27 16.64
N THR A 41 6.25 25.76 16.48
CA THR A 41 7.22 26.36 15.54
C THR A 41 6.78 26.13 14.09
N ARG A 42 7.13 27.04 13.18
CA ARG A 42 6.90 26.85 11.73
C ARG A 42 7.42 25.50 11.24
N GLU A 43 8.62 25.11 11.69
CA GLU A 43 9.25 23.85 11.32
C GLU A 43 8.39 22.63 11.73
N ASN A 44 7.97 22.57 13.00
CA ASN A 44 7.14 21.46 13.48
C ASN A 44 5.76 21.44 12.82
N TYR A 45 5.21 22.61 12.53
CA TYR A 45 3.96 22.72 11.80
C TYR A 45 4.08 22.12 10.39
N ILE A 46 5.10 22.51 9.61
CA ILE A 46 5.36 21.98 8.26
C ILE A 46 5.61 20.46 8.31
N LYS A 47 6.42 19.97 9.26
CA LYS A 47 6.63 18.52 9.47
C LYS A 47 5.31 17.78 9.72
N GLY A 48 4.40 18.37 10.51
CA GLY A 48 3.06 17.84 10.71
C GLY A 48 2.23 17.80 9.43
N LEU A 49 2.36 18.80 8.55
CA LEU A 49 1.67 18.83 7.26
C LEU A 49 2.16 17.74 6.31
N HIS A 50 3.46 17.44 6.28
CA HIS A 50 4.00 16.35 5.47
C HIS A 50 3.36 15.01 5.81
N LEU A 51 2.92 14.82 7.07
CA LEU A 51 2.26 13.60 7.52
C LEU A 51 0.74 13.61 7.32
N THR A 52 0.08 14.75 7.50
CA THR A 52 -1.37 14.82 7.73
C THR A 52 -2.14 15.65 6.71
N SER A 53 -1.46 16.43 5.88
CA SER A 53 -2.12 17.32 4.93
C SER A 53 -2.90 16.52 3.88
N ARG A 54 -4.12 16.97 3.60
CA ARG A 54 -4.95 16.44 2.51
C ARG A 54 -4.33 16.70 1.14
N ASP A 55 -3.45 17.69 1.03
CA ASP A 55 -2.80 18.01 -0.23
C ASP A 55 -1.76 16.96 -0.65
N ASN A 56 -1.29 16.10 0.28
CA ASN A 56 -0.44 14.95 -0.06
C ASN A 56 -1.13 14.05 -1.10
N SER A 57 -2.43 13.82 -0.94
CA SER A 57 -3.22 13.02 -1.88
C SER A 57 -3.75 13.83 -3.07
N ARG A 58 -3.45 15.13 -3.18
CA ARG A 58 -3.93 15.99 -4.28
C ARG A 58 -2.83 16.39 -5.25
N THR A 59 -1.58 15.98 -4.98
CA THR A 59 -0.48 16.22 -5.91
C THR A 59 -0.81 15.59 -7.27
N PRO A 60 -0.43 16.22 -8.40
CA PRO A 60 -0.84 15.73 -9.70
C PRO A 60 -0.26 14.33 -9.99
N MET A 61 -1.01 13.53 -10.74
CA MET A 61 -0.61 12.17 -11.12
C MET A 61 0.74 12.18 -11.85
N GLN A 62 1.60 11.21 -11.53
CA GLN A 62 2.94 11.10 -12.08
C GLN A 62 2.95 10.17 -13.29
N TRP A 63 2.63 10.69 -14.48
CA TRP A 63 2.52 9.90 -15.70
C TRP A 63 3.87 9.44 -16.25
N ASN A 64 4.84 10.34 -16.31
CA ASN A 64 6.19 10.07 -16.84
C ASN A 64 7.23 11.00 -16.18
N ASP A 65 8.46 11.02 -16.70
CA ASP A 65 9.59 11.81 -16.19
C ASP A 65 9.77 13.18 -16.88
N SER A 66 8.85 13.55 -17.77
CA SER A 66 8.85 14.85 -18.44
C SER A 66 8.43 15.99 -17.50
N ARG A 67 8.35 17.21 -18.03
CA ARG A 67 7.92 18.39 -17.26
C ARG A 67 6.59 18.11 -16.56
N ASN A 68 6.50 18.49 -15.27
CA ASN A 68 5.31 18.26 -14.43
C ASN A 68 4.83 16.79 -14.43
N ALA A 69 5.75 15.84 -14.54
CA ALA A 69 5.46 14.42 -14.66
C ALA A 69 4.52 14.03 -15.82
N GLY A 70 4.46 14.85 -16.87
CA GLY A 70 3.52 14.66 -17.98
C GLY A 70 2.06 14.97 -17.63
N PHE A 71 1.78 15.56 -16.47
CA PHE A 71 0.43 15.95 -16.07
C PHE A 71 -0.11 17.14 -16.86
N SER A 72 0.74 18.13 -17.15
CA SER A 72 0.35 19.35 -17.84
C SER A 72 1.57 20.06 -18.42
N ASP A 73 1.41 20.69 -19.59
CA ASP A 73 2.42 21.60 -20.16
C ASP A 73 2.46 22.95 -19.43
N ALA A 74 1.34 23.34 -18.82
CA ALA A 74 1.20 24.56 -18.02
C ALA A 74 1.66 24.34 -16.57
N LYS A 75 1.71 25.42 -15.77
CA LYS A 75 1.99 25.30 -14.33
C LYS A 75 0.81 24.61 -13.64
N PRO A 76 1.00 23.45 -12.99
CA PRO A 76 -0.09 22.78 -12.28
C PRO A 76 -0.58 23.63 -11.10
N TRP A 77 -1.87 23.47 -10.77
CA TRP A 77 -2.53 24.24 -9.70
C TRP A 77 -1.90 24.00 -8.32
N ILE A 78 -1.38 22.80 -8.09
CA ILE A 78 -0.54 22.40 -6.96
C ILE A 78 0.74 21.75 -7.49
N ARG A 79 1.86 21.96 -6.80
CA ARG A 79 3.18 21.45 -7.22
C ARG A 79 3.16 19.92 -7.38
N VAL A 80 3.92 19.40 -8.35
CA VAL A 80 4.15 17.96 -8.51
C VAL A 80 5.22 17.51 -7.52
N ASN A 81 5.02 16.35 -6.90
CA ASN A 81 6.00 15.78 -5.99
C ASN A 81 7.31 15.49 -6.75
N SER A 82 8.45 15.93 -6.21
CA SER A 82 9.74 15.88 -6.90
C SER A 82 10.23 14.47 -7.20
N ASN A 83 9.66 13.46 -6.53
CA ASN A 83 10.00 12.06 -6.74
C ASN A 83 9.48 11.48 -8.08
N TYR A 84 8.72 12.24 -8.88
CA TYR A 84 8.11 11.77 -10.13
C TYR A 84 9.11 11.19 -11.15
N LYS A 85 10.38 11.61 -11.10
CA LYS A 85 11.45 11.03 -11.94
C LYS A 85 11.77 9.57 -11.59
N LYS A 86 11.48 9.15 -10.36
CA LYS A 86 11.69 7.78 -9.86
C LYS A 86 10.37 7.00 -9.79
N ILE A 87 9.27 7.68 -9.49
CA ILE A 87 7.93 7.08 -9.37
C ILE A 87 7.04 7.67 -10.45
N ASN A 88 6.80 6.93 -11.53
CA ASN A 88 5.80 7.31 -12.52
C ASN A 88 5.24 6.09 -13.25
N ALA A 89 4.07 6.27 -13.87
CA ALA A 89 3.37 5.18 -14.57
C ALA A 89 4.18 4.62 -15.75
N ALA A 90 4.89 5.46 -16.50
CA ALA A 90 5.69 5.04 -17.65
C ALA A 90 6.82 4.06 -17.26
N LEU A 91 7.51 4.29 -16.14
CA LEU A 91 8.53 3.36 -15.60
C LEU A 91 7.94 2.02 -15.15
N GLN A 92 6.68 2.01 -14.74
CA GLN A 92 6.06 0.84 -14.13
C GLN A 92 5.26 -0.03 -15.11
N ILE A 93 4.76 0.53 -16.21
CA ILE A 93 3.82 -0.19 -17.10
C ILE A 93 4.44 -1.45 -17.71
N ASN A 94 5.71 -1.38 -18.11
CA ASN A 94 6.44 -2.48 -18.76
C ASN A 94 7.34 -3.27 -17.79
N ASN A 95 7.50 -2.81 -16.54
CA ASN A 95 8.25 -3.54 -15.53
C ASN A 95 7.35 -4.57 -14.84
N PRO A 96 7.53 -5.89 -15.03
CA PRO A 96 6.64 -6.92 -14.48
C PRO A 96 6.64 -6.99 -12.94
N ASP A 97 7.68 -6.44 -12.31
CA ASP A 97 7.88 -6.41 -10.86
C ASP A 97 7.52 -5.05 -10.25
N SER A 98 6.88 -4.16 -11.01
CA SER A 98 6.41 -2.87 -10.52
C SER A 98 5.19 -3.00 -9.59
N ILE A 99 4.99 -1.99 -8.75
CA ILE A 99 3.78 -1.86 -7.90
C ILE A 99 2.52 -1.91 -8.78
N LEU A 100 2.53 -1.21 -9.92
CA LEU A 100 1.42 -1.20 -10.87
C LEU A 100 1.07 -2.60 -11.38
N ASN A 101 2.07 -3.37 -11.80
CA ASN A 101 1.82 -4.72 -12.30
C ASN A 101 1.49 -5.70 -11.17
N TYR A 102 1.96 -5.47 -9.94
CA TYR A 102 1.49 -6.19 -8.75
C TYR A 102 0.01 -5.91 -8.45
N TYR A 103 -0.43 -4.66 -8.51
CA TYR A 103 -1.85 -4.27 -8.41
C TYR A 103 -2.70 -4.94 -9.48
N LYS A 104 -2.25 -4.97 -10.75
CA LYS A 104 -2.96 -5.68 -11.83
C LYS A 104 -3.09 -7.17 -11.54
N LYS A 105 -2.03 -7.83 -11.06
CA LYS A 105 -2.04 -9.24 -10.63
C LYS A 105 -3.04 -9.47 -9.50
N LEU A 106 -3.04 -8.62 -8.46
CA LEU A 106 -3.99 -8.66 -7.33
C LEU A 106 -5.44 -8.47 -7.79
N ILE A 107 -5.73 -7.48 -8.63
CA ILE A 107 -7.07 -7.21 -9.15
C ILE A 107 -7.57 -8.40 -9.97
N LYS A 108 -6.72 -8.96 -10.84
CA LYS A 108 -7.05 -10.15 -11.63
C LYS A 108 -7.33 -11.35 -10.74
N LEU A 109 -6.49 -11.60 -9.73
CA LEU A 109 -6.68 -12.65 -8.75
C LEU A 109 -8.03 -12.49 -8.04
N ARG A 110 -8.33 -11.30 -7.51
CA ARG A 110 -9.61 -11.02 -6.85
C ARG A 110 -10.81 -11.21 -7.77
N LYS A 111 -10.77 -10.68 -8.99
CA LYS A 111 -11.88 -10.75 -9.95
C LYS A 111 -12.22 -12.18 -10.39
N ASN A 112 -11.21 -13.05 -10.41
CA ASN A 112 -11.37 -14.44 -10.87
C ASN A 112 -11.70 -15.42 -9.74
N ASN A 113 -11.87 -14.96 -8.49
CA ASN A 113 -12.15 -15.83 -7.35
C ASN A 113 -13.21 -15.20 -6.45
N ASP A 114 -14.45 -15.72 -6.51
CA ASP A 114 -15.58 -15.25 -5.71
C ASP A 114 -15.31 -15.34 -4.21
N THR A 115 -14.50 -16.30 -3.76
CA THR A 115 -14.06 -16.43 -2.37
C THR A 115 -13.36 -15.16 -1.85
N LEU A 116 -12.53 -14.50 -2.66
CA LEU A 116 -11.88 -13.25 -2.28
C LEU A 116 -12.86 -12.07 -2.27
N ILE A 117 -14.03 -12.18 -2.92
CA ILE A 117 -15.05 -11.14 -2.97
C ILE A 117 -16.08 -11.34 -1.86
N TYR A 118 -16.75 -12.48 -1.85
CA TYR A 118 -17.92 -12.80 -1.03
C TYR A 118 -17.63 -13.77 0.12
N GLY A 119 -16.46 -14.42 0.13
CA GLY A 119 -16.12 -15.38 1.17
C GLY A 119 -16.07 -14.78 2.57
N LYS A 120 -16.39 -15.60 3.58
CA LYS A 120 -16.28 -15.25 5.00
C LYS A 120 -14.86 -14.82 5.32
N PHE A 121 -14.71 -13.79 6.14
CA PHE A 121 -13.43 -13.33 6.67
C PHE A 121 -13.17 -13.97 8.04
N ILE A 122 -12.00 -14.59 8.20
CA ILE A 122 -11.57 -15.23 9.44
C ILE A 122 -10.15 -14.77 9.73
N GLU A 123 -10.00 -13.85 10.68
CA GLU A 123 -8.68 -13.41 11.13
C GLU A 123 -8.00 -14.50 11.97
N ILE A 124 -6.70 -14.69 11.73
CA ILE A 124 -5.86 -15.67 12.44
C ILE A 124 -4.61 -14.97 12.98
N ASN A 125 -4.03 -15.48 14.07
CA ASN A 125 -2.91 -14.84 14.77
C ASN A 125 -3.21 -13.40 15.23
N LYS A 126 -4.40 -13.17 15.79
CA LYS A 126 -4.88 -11.83 16.21
C LYS A 126 -3.92 -11.07 17.14
N GLU A 127 -3.22 -11.80 18.00
CA GLU A 127 -2.28 -11.22 18.97
C GLU A 127 -0.88 -10.98 18.36
N ASN A 128 -0.66 -11.32 17.08
CA ASN A 128 0.61 -11.07 16.43
C ASN A 128 0.71 -9.61 16.01
N GLU A 129 1.68 -8.89 16.58
CA GLU A 129 1.87 -7.46 16.33
C GLU A 129 2.58 -7.18 15.01
N GLU A 130 3.28 -8.15 14.41
CA GLU A 130 4.10 -7.97 13.21
C GLU A 130 3.45 -8.53 11.94
N ILE A 131 2.77 -9.67 12.06
CA ILE A 131 2.17 -10.41 10.96
C ILE A 131 0.66 -10.26 11.00
N TYR A 132 0.11 -9.66 9.96
CA TYR A 132 -1.32 -9.69 9.70
C TYR A 132 -1.67 -10.88 8.81
N SER A 133 -2.53 -11.76 9.30
CA SER A 133 -2.95 -12.95 8.57
C SER A 133 -4.42 -13.25 8.73
N TYR A 134 -5.05 -13.71 7.65
CA TYR A 134 -6.47 -14.05 7.65
C TYR A 134 -6.81 -15.02 6.53
N ILE A 135 -7.97 -15.65 6.68
CA ILE A 135 -8.57 -16.54 5.70
C ILE A 135 -9.80 -15.90 5.07
N ARG A 136 -9.97 -16.16 3.78
CA ARG A 136 -11.22 -15.97 3.05
C ARG A 136 -11.76 -17.34 2.63
N GLU A 137 -13.00 -17.65 2.98
CA GLU A 137 -13.60 -18.98 2.77
C GLU A 137 -14.97 -18.88 2.11
N LEU A 138 -15.21 -19.70 1.08
CA LEU A 138 -16.50 -19.80 0.41
C LEU A 138 -16.69 -21.21 -0.18
N GLY A 139 -17.62 -21.98 0.39
CA GLY A 139 -17.81 -23.38 0.01
C GLY A 139 -16.54 -24.19 0.25
N ASP A 140 -16.09 -24.91 -0.77
CA ASP A 140 -14.90 -25.79 -0.69
C ASP A 140 -13.59 -25.07 -1.05
N GLU A 141 -13.59 -23.74 -1.16
CA GLU A 141 -12.43 -22.93 -1.52
C GLU A 141 -12.03 -21.97 -0.39
N ALA A 142 -10.72 -21.91 -0.13
CA ALA A 142 -10.14 -21.00 0.84
C ALA A 142 -8.93 -20.25 0.27
N PHE A 143 -8.69 -19.05 0.81
CA PHE A 143 -7.46 -18.31 0.62
C PHE A 143 -6.87 -17.97 1.97
N LEU A 144 -5.58 -18.26 2.15
CA LEU A 144 -4.77 -17.77 3.27
C LEU A 144 -3.96 -16.55 2.80
N ILE A 145 -4.14 -15.42 3.46
CA ILE A 145 -3.40 -14.18 3.23
C ILE A 145 -2.48 -13.98 4.42
N ILE A 146 -1.20 -13.72 4.15
CA ILE A 146 -0.16 -13.45 5.15
C ILE A 146 0.59 -12.20 4.71
N ALA A 147 0.76 -11.24 5.61
CA ALA A 147 1.52 -10.03 5.36
C ALA A 147 2.34 -9.65 6.61
N ASN A 148 3.65 -9.53 6.44
CA ASN A 148 4.52 -8.85 7.40
C ASN A 148 4.37 -7.34 7.22
N PHE A 149 4.02 -6.61 8.27
CA PHE A 149 3.84 -5.16 8.22
C PHE A 149 5.10 -4.36 8.58
N PHE A 150 6.18 -5.05 8.97
CA PHE A 150 7.38 -4.45 9.52
C PHE A 150 8.64 -4.85 8.73
N ASP A 151 9.75 -4.20 9.09
CA ASP A 151 11.07 -4.42 8.49
C ASP A 151 11.86 -5.58 9.14
N GLY A 152 11.25 -6.27 10.11
CA GLY A 152 11.78 -7.48 10.73
C GLY A 152 11.58 -8.75 9.88
N THR A 153 12.04 -9.88 10.43
CA THR A 153 11.85 -11.21 9.82
C THR A 153 11.06 -12.15 10.75
N PRO A 154 9.77 -11.86 10.99
CA PRO A 154 8.98 -12.64 11.93
C PRO A 154 8.71 -14.04 11.38
N GLU A 155 8.48 -14.97 12.31
CA GLU A 155 8.08 -16.34 11.99
C GLU A 155 6.56 -16.44 11.96
N PHE A 156 6.02 -16.87 10.82
CA PHE A 156 4.61 -17.20 10.68
C PHE A 156 4.37 -18.64 11.16
N ILE A 157 3.44 -18.76 12.10
CA ILE A 157 2.94 -20.04 12.61
C ILE A 157 1.46 -20.14 12.24
N LEU A 158 1.09 -21.22 11.55
CA LEU A 158 -0.30 -21.52 11.25
C LEU A 158 -0.97 -22.07 12.52
N PRO A 159 -2.09 -21.50 12.99
CA PRO A 159 -2.78 -22.04 14.16
C PRO A 159 -3.29 -23.47 13.93
N ASP A 160 -3.17 -24.34 14.93
CA ASP A 160 -3.66 -25.73 14.86
C ASP A 160 -5.17 -25.85 14.57
N SER A 161 -5.94 -24.81 14.89
CA SER A 161 -7.37 -24.73 14.61
C SER A 161 -7.69 -24.53 13.12
N VAL A 162 -6.69 -24.15 12.32
CA VAL A 162 -6.82 -23.87 10.89
C VAL A 162 -6.35 -25.10 10.12
N LYS A 163 -7.28 -25.73 9.40
CA LYS A 163 -6.97 -26.87 8.53
C LYS A 163 -6.70 -26.36 7.12
N ILE A 164 -5.49 -26.58 6.65
CA ILE A 164 -5.09 -26.32 5.26
C ILE A 164 -4.59 -27.63 4.67
N ASN A 165 -5.13 -28.02 3.51
CA ASN A 165 -4.90 -29.34 2.94
C ASN A 165 -3.81 -29.34 1.88
N ASP A 166 -3.94 -28.49 0.86
CA ASP A 166 -3.07 -28.42 -0.31
C ASP A 166 -2.87 -26.95 -0.72
N PRO A 167 -2.09 -26.18 0.06
CA PRO A 167 -1.92 -24.76 -0.15
C PRO A 167 -1.04 -24.49 -1.36
N ASN A 168 -1.62 -23.91 -2.40
CA ASN A 168 -0.90 -23.45 -3.57
C ASN A 168 -0.61 -21.94 -3.48
N LEU A 169 0.66 -21.55 -3.57
CA LEU A 169 1.04 -20.13 -3.63
C LEU A 169 0.56 -19.52 -4.95
N VAL A 170 -0.41 -18.61 -4.88
CA VAL A 170 -0.98 -17.97 -6.07
C VAL A 170 -0.43 -16.57 -6.33
N LEU A 171 0.09 -15.88 -5.30
CA LEU A 171 0.73 -14.58 -5.45
C LEU A 171 1.66 -14.27 -4.27
N ALA A 172 2.82 -13.68 -4.56
CA ALA A 172 3.74 -13.12 -3.57
C ALA A 172 4.39 -11.85 -4.12
N ASN A 173 4.72 -10.89 -3.25
CA ASN A 173 5.41 -9.65 -3.65
C ASN A 173 6.92 -9.82 -3.84
N TYR A 174 7.46 -10.94 -3.39
CA TYR A 174 8.84 -11.35 -3.62
C TYR A 174 8.89 -12.72 -4.29
N PRO A 175 9.98 -13.06 -5.00
CA PRO A 175 10.19 -14.41 -5.49
C PRO A 175 10.23 -15.40 -4.30
N CYS A 176 9.34 -16.39 -4.31
CA CYS A 176 9.38 -17.56 -3.44
C CYS A 176 8.68 -18.74 -4.11
N SER A 177 9.12 -19.96 -3.78
CA SER A 177 8.42 -21.19 -4.12
C SER A 177 7.38 -21.51 -3.04
N SER A 178 6.47 -22.45 -3.32
CA SER A 178 5.65 -23.09 -2.30
C SER A 178 6.55 -23.78 -1.28
N SER A 179 6.88 -23.11 -0.19
CA SER A 179 7.49 -23.69 1.00
C SER A 179 6.41 -24.29 1.89
N GLU A 180 6.79 -25.24 2.76
CA GLU A 180 5.92 -25.67 3.85
C GLU A 180 5.44 -24.43 4.63
N LEU A 181 4.12 -24.35 4.87
CA LEU A 181 3.52 -23.25 5.62
C LEU A 181 3.90 -23.27 7.11
N ASN A 182 4.39 -24.42 7.59
CA ASN A 182 4.80 -24.61 8.96
C ASN A 182 6.14 -23.91 9.19
N ASN A 183 6.18 -22.97 10.14
CA ASN A 183 7.41 -22.29 10.60
C ASN A 183 8.11 -21.49 9.49
N MET A 184 7.34 -20.63 8.82
CA MET A 184 7.81 -19.84 7.69
C MET A 184 8.33 -18.48 8.15
N LYS A 185 9.63 -18.22 7.99
CA LYS A 185 10.18 -16.87 8.17
C LYS A 185 9.80 -15.95 7.01
N LEU A 186 9.20 -14.82 7.33
CA LEU A 186 8.86 -13.78 6.38
C LEU A 186 10.02 -12.79 6.23
N ARG A 187 10.22 -12.26 5.03
CA ARG A 187 11.10 -11.11 4.79
C ARG A 187 10.43 -9.79 5.22
N PRO A 188 11.21 -8.71 5.35
CA PRO A 188 10.69 -7.36 5.53
C PRO A 188 9.58 -7.04 4.53
N TYR A 189 8.39 -6.68 5.00
CA TYR A 189 7.22 -6.34 4.18
C TYR A 189 6.74 -7.46 3.22
N GLU A 190 7.06 -8.73 3.49
CA GLU A 190 6.64 -9.84 2.64
C GLU A 190 5.14 -10.12 2.76
N ALA A 191 4.48 -10.25 1.60
CA ALA A 191 3.08 -10.64 1.49
C ALA A 191 2.95 -11.87 0.59
N ARG A 192 2.17 -12.86 1.05
CA ARG A 192 1.90 -14.11 0.35
C ARG A 192 0.41 -14.43 0.39
N ILE A 193 -0.09 -14.96 -0.71
CA ILE A 193 -1.47 -15.43 -0.86
C ILE A 193 -1.43 -16.88 -1.33
N TYR A 194 -2.01 -17.75 -0.53
CA TYR A 194 -2.17 -19.17 -0.84
C TYR A 194 -3.64 -19.46 -1.11
N LYS A 195 -3.90 -20.31 -2.09
CA LYS A 195 -5.22 -20.87 -2.39
C LYS A 195 -5.24 -22.33 -1.92
N ASP A 196 -6.30 -22.72 -1.24
CA ASP A 196 -6.47 -24.07 -0.71
C ASP A 196 -7.89 -24.60 -1.03
N LYS A 197 -8.06 -25.91 -0.96
CA LYS A 197 -9.35 -26.59 -1.04
C LYS A 197 -9.72 -27.13 0.34
N ILE A 198 -10.86 -26.67 0.85
CA ILE A 198 -11.47 -27.27 2.05
C ILE A 198 -12.09 -28.59 1.61
N LYS A 199 -11.75 -29.67 2.32
CA LYS A 199 -12.36 -31.00 2.17
C LYS A 199 -13.16 -31.32 3.41
#